data_AF-A0A7R9GYJ2-F1
#
_entry.id   AF-A0A7R9GYJ2-F1
#
_cell.length_a   1.000
_cell.length_b   1.000
_cell.length_c   1.000
_cell.angle_alpha   90.00
_cell.angle_beta   90.00
_cell.angle_gamma   90.00
#
_symmetry.space_group_name_H-M   'P 1'
#
loop_
_entity.id
_entity.type
_entity.pdbx_description
1 polymer ?
#
loop_
_entity_poly.entity_id
_entity_poly.type
_entity_poly.pdbx_seq_one_letter_code
_entity_poly.pdbx_strand_id
1 'polypeptide(L)'
;MLKQNPTYCAQVVERLASIDNRYKELLELAKLRKQRLLDALSLYKLLSESDGVVQWIGEKDRMLQTMVPAKDIEDVEIMKHRYDGFEKEMNANASRVAVVNQLARQLLHVEHPNSEQIVARQNQLNHEWAELREKAEAKGEKLNSAHGVQTFHIECRETVSWIEDKKRILQSTDSLEMDLSGIMTLQRRLSGMERDLAAIQAKLDALEQEADSIEAEHPEEAAAIRERIVQIQTIWEQLTLMLKERDSKLEEAGDLHRFLRDLDHFQTWLTKTQTDVASEDTPGSLAEAETLLNQHQSIREEIDNYTDDYTKMMDYGERITAEPPTQDDPQYMFLRERLKALKDGWEELHQMWENRQQLLSQSLNLQMFNRDAKQAEVLLSQQEHVLSKDETPTNLEQAENLIKRHEAFLTTMEANDDKINNVVQFAGRLCDEGHFAADKVHKKAESINDRRNANRDKAMQYMDKLKDQLQLHQFLQDCEELGEWVQEKHITAQDETYRSAKTVHSKWTRHQAFEAEIASNKDRLFRIQQAADELIKEKPELSELIEPKISELGQQFDDLERTTKDKGERLFDANREVLLHQTCDDIDSWMNELEKQIESEDTGNDLASVNILMQKQQVGSSQVTNTLGLALG
;
A
#
# COMPACT_ATOMS: atom_id res chain seq x y z
N MET A 1 -148.32 49.23 50.46
CA MET A 1 -148.99 50.54 50.30
C MET A 1 -147.90 51.59 50.18
N LEU A 2 -147.60 52.10 48.97
CA LEU A 2 -148.24 53.26 48.34
C LEU A 2 -147.89 54.56 49.10
N LYS A 3 -146.97 55.37 48.55
CA LYS A 3 -147.23 56.55 47.67
C LYS A 3 -147.80 57.71 48.50
N GLN A 4 -147.30 58.95 48.51
CA GLN A 4 -146.43 59.72 47.62
C GLN A 4 -146.00 60.99 48.38
N ASN A 5 -144.72 61.36 48.38
CA ASN A 5 -144.28 62.76 48.26
C ASN A 5 -142.79 62.81 47.83
N PRO A 6 -142.51 63.07 46.54
CA PRO A 6 -141.18 62.89 45.91
C PRO A 6 -140.12 63.94 46.29
N THR A 7 -140.47 64.97 47.05
CA THR A 7 -139.55 66.03 47.51
C THR A 7 -138.59 65.58 48.62
N TYR A 8 -138.96 64.57 49.42
CA TYR A 8 -138.07 64.02 50.47
C TYR A 8 -137.01 63.05 49.90
N CYS A 9 -137.22 62.51 48.70
CA CYS A 9 -136.29 61.58 48.05
C CYS A 9 -135.14 62.32 47.35
N ALA A 10 -135.41 63.47 46.72
CA ALA A 10 -134.39 64.27 46.03
C ALA A 10 -133.36 64.91 46.97
N GLN A 11 -133.81 65.49 48.09
CA GLN A 11 -132.91 66.09 49.09
C GLN A 11 -132.00 65.07 49.77
N VAL A 12 -132.46 63.83 49.97
CA VAL A 12 -131.64 62.75 50.54
C VAL A 12 -130.60 62.25 49.53
N VAL A 13 -130.95 62.14 48.24
CA VAL A 13 -130.02 61.76 47.17
C VAL A 13 -128.93 62.81 46.95
N GLU A 14 -129.27 64.10 46.97
CA GLU A 14 -128.29 65.20 46.83
C GLU A 14 -127.32 65.26 48.03
N ARG A 15 -127.83 65.02 49.25
CA ARG A 15 -126.99 64.90 50.45
C ARG A 15 -126.06 63.67 50.40
N LEU A 16 -126.56 62.53 49.91
CA LEU A 16 -125.75 61.32 49.71
C LEU A 16 -124.66 61.54 48.65
N ALA A 17 -124.95 62.22 47.53
CA ALA A 17 -123.96 62.57 46.51
C ALA A 17 -122.90 63.57 47.03
N SER A 18 -123.30 64.54 47.85
CA SER A 18 -122.38 65.47 48.51
C SER A 18 -121.47 64.78 49.52
N ILE A 19 -122.00 63.84 50.31
CA ILE A 19 -121.22 63.01 51.24
C ILE A 19 -120.28 62.07 50.47
N ASP A 20 -120.73 61.46 49.37
CA ASP A 20 -119.89 60.59 48.52
C ASP A 20 -118.74 61.38 47.85
N ASN A 21 -119.01 62.59 47.36
CA ASN A 21 -117.96 63.48 46.84
C ASN A 21 -116.98 63.90 47.93
N ARG A 22 -117.45 64.28 49.12
CA ARG A 22 -116.57 64.58 50.27
C ARG A 22 -115.77 63.36 50.73
N TYR A 23 -116.35 62.17 50.69
CA TYR A 23 -115.66 60.93 51.02
C TYR A 23 -114.57 60.60 49.99
N LYS A 24 -114.86 60.75 48.69
CA LYS A 24 -113.86 60.63 47.61
C LYS A 24 -112.76 61.68 47.73
N GLU A 25 -113.10 62.92 48.04
CA GLU A 25 -112.14 64.01 48.27
C GLU A 25 -111.28 63.72 49.51
N LEU A 26 -111.86 63.26 50.61
CA LEU A 26 -111.11 62.81 51.80
C LEU A 26 -110.22 61.60 51.51
N LEU A 27 -110.65 60.65 50.69
CA LEU A 27 -109.83 59.52 50.25
C LEU A 27 -108.65 60.00 49.39
N GLU A 28 -108.86 60.93 48.46
CA GLU A 28 -107.78 61.51 47.67
C GLU A 28 -106.84 62.37 48.52
N LEU A 29 -107.35 63.15 49.48
CA LEU A 29 -106.52 63.87 50.46
C LEU A 29 -105.74 62.92 51.37
N ALA A 30 -106.33 61.78 51.77
CA ALA A 30 -105.64 60.75 52.56
C ALA A 30 -104.55 60.05 51.74
N LYS A 31 -104.80 59.74 50.46
CA LYS A 31 -103.79 59.23 49.52
C LYS A 31 -102.67 60.25 49.31
N LEU A 32 -103.00 61.52 49.07
CA LEU A 32 -102.03 62.60 48.89
C LEU A 32 -101.19 62.81 50.17
N ARG A 33 -101.81 62.75 51.35
CA ARG A 33 -101.10 62.81 52.63
C ARG A 33 -100.19 61.60 52.83
N LYS A 34 -100.64 60.39 52.48
CA LYS A 34 -99.80 59.18 52.51
C LYS A 34 -98.60 59.32 51.58
N GLN A 35 -98.81 59.80 50.35
CA GLN A 35 -97.74 60.04 49.38
C GLN A 35 -96.74 61.06 49.92
N ARG A 36 -97.21 62.22 50.41
CA ARG A 36 -96.34 63.24 51.03
C ARG A 36 -95.53 62.72 52.22
N LEU A 37 -96.09 61.81 53.02
CA LEU A 37 -95.36 61.18 54.13
C LEU A 37 -94.30 60.18 53.63
N LEU A 38 -94.58 59.43 52.55
CA LEU A 38 -93.61 58.55 51.91
C LEU A 38 -92.49 59.34 51.22
N ASP A 39 -92.82 60.47 50.60
CA ASP A 39 -91.83 61.37 49.99
C ASP A 39 -90.95 62.02 51.06
N ALA A 40 -91.54 62.47 52.18
CA ALA A 40 -90.79 62.98 53.32
C ALA A 40 -89.87 61.90 53.93
N LEU A 41 -90.34 60.66 54.09
CA LEU A 41 -89.51 59.54 54.54
C LEU A 41 -88.34 59.30 53.57
N SER A 42 -88.60 59.34 52.27
CA SER A 42 -87.58 59.14 51.23
C SER A 42 -86.57 60.29 51.22
N LEU A 43 -87.01 61.54 51.45
CA LEU A 43 -86.14 62.70 51.60
C LEU A 43 -85.23 62.59 52.83
N TYR A 44 -85.77 62.26 54.01
CA TYR A 44 -84.94 62.07 55.20
C TYR A 44 -83.99 60.88 55.07
N LYS A 45 -84.41 59.81 54.38
CA LYS A 45 -83.53 58.69 54.04
C LYS A 45 -82.39 59.14 53.12
N LEU A 46 -82.68 59.94 52.10
CA LEU A 46 -81.68 60.52 51.21
C LEU A 46 -80.68 61.38 51.98
N LEU A 47 -81.16 62.30 52.83
CA LEU A 47 -80.32 63.18 53.63
C LEU A 47 -79.42 62.38 54.58
N SER A 48 -80.00 61.41 55.31
CA SER A 48 -79.24 60.57 56.25
C SER A 48 -78.19 59.70 55.56
N GLU A 49 -78.52 59.10 54.41
CA GLU A 49 -77.54 58.29 53.65
C GLU A 49 -76.47 59.18 53.03
N SER A 50 -76.83 60.37 52.54
CA SER A 50 -75.88 61.35 52.01
C SER A 50 -74.91 61.82 53.08
N ASP A 51 -75.40 62.28 54.24
CA ASP A 51 -74.56 62.72 55.36
C ASP A 51 -73.64 61.59 55.86
N GLY A 52 -74.15 60.35 55.90
CA GLY A 52 -73.37 59.18 56.28
C GLY A 52 -72.24 58.84 55.30
N VAL A 53 -72.45 59.04 54.00
CA VAL A 53 -71.39 58.85 52.99
C VAL A 53 -70.42 60.03 53.00
N VAL A 54 -70.88 61.27 53.10
CA VAL A 54 -70.03 62.48 53.21
C VAL A 54 -69.09 62.38 54.41
N GLN A 55 -69.59 61.93 55.57
CA GLN A 55 -68.74 61.71 56.74
C GLN A 55 -67.65 60.67 56.46
N TRP A 56 -68.01 59.54 55.86
CA TRP A 56 -67.05 58.49 55.48
C TRP A 56 -66.03 59.01 54.46
N ILE A 57 -66.45 59.80 53.47
CA ILE A 57 -65.56 60.45 52.50
C ILE A 57 -64.53 61.32 53.24
N GLY A 58 -64.97 62.17 54.17
CA GLY A 58 -64.07 63.04 54.93
C GLY A 58 -63.07 62.27 55.81
N GLU A 59 -63.48 61.14 56.39
CA GLU A 59 -62.58 60.27 57.15
C GLU A 59 -61.52 59.61 56.26
N LYS A 60 -61.91 59.11 55.08
CA LYS A 60 -60.99 58.44 54.15
C LYS A 60 -60.10 59.40 53.37
N ASP A 61 -60.58 60.60 53.04
CA ASP A 61 -59.73 61.65 52.45
C ASP A 61 -58.55 61.99 53.37
N ARG A 62 -58.80 62.13 54.68
CA ARG A 62 -57.73 62.31 55.68
C ARG A 62 -56.78 61.12 55.73
N MET A 63 -57.30 59.90 55.66
CA MET A 63 -56.47 58.70 55.62
C MET A 63 -55.53 58.70 54.41
N LEU A 64 -56.06 58.98 53.20
CA LEU A 64 -55.26 59.06 51.97
C LEU A 64 -54.19 60.14 52.03
N GLN A 65 -54.48 61.30 52.65
CA GLN A 65 -53.50 62.36 52.86
C GLN A 65 -52.31 61.89 53.73
N THR A 66 -52.57 61.05 54.74
CA THR A 66 -51.52 60.52 55.63
C THR A 66 -50.71 59.35 55.04
N MET A 67 -51.15 58.77 53.92
CA MET A 67 -50.41 57.70 53.23
C MET A 67 -49.26 58.28 52.42
N VAL A 68 -48.08 58.37 53.00
CA VAL A 68 -46.85 58.80 52.31
C VAL A 68 -46.01 57.55 52.04
N PRO A 69 -45.74 57.19 50.77
CA PRO A 69 -44.90 56.05 50.45
C PRO A 69 -43.57 56.11 51.21
N ALA A 70 -43.25 55.03 51.93
CA ALA A 70 -41.97 54.88 52.60
C ALA A 70 -40.88 54.47 51.60
N LYS A 71 -39.62 54.52 52.06
CA LYS A 71 -38.46 54.08 51.29
C LYS A 71 -38.12 52.60 51.49
N ASP A 72 -38.87 51.89 52.33
CA ASP A 72 -38.64 50.48 52.65
C ASP A 72 -39.79 49.61 52.12
N ILE A 73 -39.46 48.40 51.66
CA ILE A 73 -40.43 47.52 51.01
C ILE A 73 -41.53 47.08 51.98
N GLU A 74 -41.18 46.72 53.22
CA GLU A 74 -42.14 46.29 54.23
C GLU A 74 -43.17 47.39 54.53
N ASP A 75 -42.71 48.63 54.64
CA ASP A 75 -43.59 49.77 54.89
C ASP A 75 -44.48 50.08 53.67
N VAL A 76 -43.96 49.96 52.45
CA VAL A 76 -44.75 50.12 51.22
C VAL A 76 -45.80 49.01 51.08
N GLU A 77 -45.46 47.76 51.40
CA GLU A 77 -46.40 46.63 51.42
C GLU A 77 -47.50 46.82 52.46
N ILE A 78 -47.15 47.27 53.67
CA ILE A 78 -48.12 47.61 54.72
C ILE A 78 -49.08 48.70 54.22
N MET A 79 -48.57 49.73 53.54
CA MET A 79 -49.39 50.80 52.97
C MET A 79 -50.28 50.33 51.82
N LYS A 80 -49.78 49.46 50.94
CA LYS A 80 -50.60 48.83 49.88
C LYS A 80 -51.71 47.98 50.48
N HIS A 81 -51.42 47.14 51.47
CA HIS A 81 -52.45 46.36 52.15
C HIS A 81 -53.52 47.26 52.80
N ARG A 82 -53.10 48.38 53.40
CA ARG A 82 -54.04 49.38 53.96
C ARG A 82 -54.87 50.06 52.86
N TYR A 83 -54.27 50.37 51.71
CA TYR A 83 -54.96 50.92 50.55
C TYR A 83 -55.96 49.92 49.95
N ASP A 84 -55.60 48.64 49.82
CA ASP A 84 -56.51 47.58 49.34
C ASP A 84 -57.73 47.42 50.26
N GLY A 85 -57.51 47.54 51.58
CA GLY A 85 -58.60 47.59 52.56
C GLY A 85 -59.53 48.78 52.32
N PHE A 86 -58.96 49.96 52.07
CA PHE A 86 -59.72 51.16 51.71
C PHE A 86 -60.47 50.99 50.38
N GLU A 87 -59.84 50.42 49.35
CA GLU A 87 -60.44 50.22 48.03
C GLU A 87 -61.66 49.28 48.12
N LYS A 88 -61.58 48.21 48.93
CA LYS A 88 -62.73 47.34 49.22
C LYS A 88 -63.88 48.10 49.88
N GLU A 89 -63.57 48.94 50.87
CA GLU A 89 -64.58 49.79 51.51
C GLU A 89 -65.18 50.82 50.54
N MET A 90 -64.36 51.37 49.65
CA MET A 90 -64.79 52.32 48.62
C MET A 90 -65.75 51.65 47.63
N ASN A 91 -65.41 50.45 47.15
CA ASN A 91 -66.29 49.65 46.30
C ASN A 91 -67.62 49.32 46.98
N ALA A 92 -67.61 49.04 48.29
CA ALA A 92 -68.85 48.83 49.05
C ALA A 92 -69.70 50.11 49.16
N ASN A 93 -69.09 51.27 49.42
CA ASN A 93 -69.78 52.56 49.55
C ASN A 93 -70.27 53.14 48.21
N ALA A 94 -69.73 52.70 47.08
CA ALA A 94 -70.23 53.07 45.75
C ALA A 94 -71.73 52.74 45.58
N SER A 95 -72.18 51.62 46.16
CA SER A 95 -73.60 51.22 46.15
C SER A 95 -74.48 52.21 46.92
N ARG A 96 -73.98 52.80 48.03
CA ARG A 96 -74.70 53.78 48.84
C ARG A 96 -74.84 55.12 48.13
N VAL A 97 -73.79 55.56 47.45
CA VAL A 97 -73.84 56.74 46.55
C VAL A 97 -74.87 56.53 45.44
N ALA A 98 -74.94 55.33 44.86
CA ALA A 98 -75.95 55.00 43.85
C ALA A 98 -77.38 55.05 44.43
N VAL A 99 -77.59 54.58 45.67
CA VAL A 99 -78.89 54.66 46.36
C VAL A 99 -79.31 56.11 46.60
N VAL A 100 -78.41 56.99 47.07
CA VAL A 100 -78.70 58.43 47.24
C VAL A 100 -79.10 59.06 45.91
N ASN A 101 -78.37 58.76 44.84
CA ASN A 101 -78.69 59.22 43.49
C ASN A 101 -80.04 58.70 42.98
N GLN A 102 -80.39 57.45 43.29
CA GLN A 102 -81.68 56.87 42.92
C GLN A 102 -82.85 57.53 43.67
N LEU A 103 -82.71 57.73 44.98
CA LEU A 103 -83.71 58.43 45.79
C LEU A 103 -83.89 59.87 45.32
N ALA A 104 -82.81 60.56 44.96
CA ALA A 104 -82.87 61.91 44.41
C ALA A 104 -83.70 61.93 43.11
N ARG A 105 -83.41 61.02 42.17
CA ARG A 105 -84.16 60.90 40.90
C ARG A 105 -85.65 60.62 41.13
N GLN A 106 -85.98 59.73 42.07
CA GLN A 106 -87.37 59.40 42.40
C GLN A 106 -88.13 60.61 42.95
N LEU A 107 -87.55 61.35 43.90
CA LEU A 107 -88.17 62.54 44.49
C LEU A 107 -88.31 63.69 43.50
N LEU A 108 -87.33 63.87 42.60
CA LEU A 108 -87.39 64.89 41.55
C LEU A 108 -88.46 64.57 40.50
N HIS A 109 -88.68 63.29 40.19
CA HIS A 109 -89.73 62.87 39.24
C HIS A 109 -91.14 63.19 39.72
N VAL A 110 -91.36 63.20 41.05
CA VAL A 110 -92.66 63.53 41.68
C VAL A 110 -92.79 65.04 41.97
N GLU A 111 -91.86 65.87 41.47
CA GLU A 111 -91.84 67.33 41.68
C GLU A 111 -91.92 67.73 43.16
N HIS A 112 -91.12 67.05 44.01
CA HIS A 112 -91.11 67.28 45.45
C HIS A 112 -90.84 68.77 45.80
N PRO A 113 -91.51 69.36 46.81
CA PRO A 113 -91.32 70.78 47.18
C PRO A 113 -89.88 71.21 47.50
N ASN A 114 -89.03 70.26 47.89
CA ASN A 114 -87.62 70.48 48.22
C ASN A 114 -86.64 70.12 47.08
N SER A 115 -87.08 70.12 45.80
CA SER A 115 -86.23 69.72 44.66
C SER A 115 -84.87 70.42 44.60
N GLU A 116 -84.79 71.72 44.90
CA GLU A 116 -83.52 72.47 44.90
C GLU A 116 -82.52 71.91 45.94
N GLN A 117 -83.00 71.63 47.15
CA GLN A 117 -82.19 71.04 48.22
C GLN A 117 -81.71 69.62 47.86
N ILE A 118 -82.57 68.83 47.22
CA ILE A 118 -82.24 67.47 46.78
C ILE A 118 -81.14 67.49 45.73
N VAL A 119 -81.27 68.36 44.71
CA VAL A 119 -80.26 68.53 43.66
C VAL A 119 -78.94 69.04 44.25
N ALA A 120 -78.98 70.04 45.14
CA ALA A 120 -77.78 70.56 45.78
C ALA A 120 -77.03 69.47 46.57
N ARG A 121 -77.75 68.67 47.38
CA ARG A 121 -77.15 67.57 48.14
C ARG A 121 -76.64 66.43 47.26
N GLN A 122 -77.35 66.09 46.19
CA GLN A 122 -76.90 65.10 45.22
C GLN A 122 -75.61 65.54 44.52
N ASN A 123 -75.56 66.78 44.05
CA ASN A 123 -74.39 67.33 43.36
C ASN A 123 -73.18 67.42 44.29
N GLN A 124 -73.37 67.86 45.53
CA GLN A 124 -72.31 67.89 46.53
C GLN A 124 -71.72 66.49 46.77
N LEU A 125 -72.56 65.50 47.08
CA LEU A 125 -72.09 64.13 47.32
C LEU A 125 -71.34 63.56 46.12
N ASN A 126 -71.88 63.75 44.90
CA ASN A 126 -71.23 63.24 43.68
C ASN A 126 -69.90 63.92 43.40
N HIS A 127 -69.77 65.21 43.70
CA HIS A 127 -68.53 65.95 43.56
C HIS A 127 -67.47 65.44 44.56
N GLU A 128 -67.81 65.37 45.85
CA GLU A 128 -66.90 64.87 46.89
C GLU A 128 -66.51 63.40 46.64
N TRP A 129 -67.43 62.58 46.13
CA TRP A 129 -67.15 61.20 45.73
C TRP A 129 -66.19 61.11 44.55
N ALA A 130 -66.36 61.97 43.53
CA ALA A 130 -65.49 62.02 42.38
C ALA A 130 -64.07 62.47 42.76
N GLU A 131 -63.94 63.49 43.61
CA GLU A 131 -62.64 63.94 44.12
C GLU A 131 -61.93 62.87 44.95
N LEU A 132 -62.65 62.17 45.84
CA LEU A 132 -62.07 61.07 46.60
C LEU A 132 -61.57 59.96 45.68
N ARG A 133 -62.31 59.65 44.61
CA ARG A 133 -61.92 58.64 43.62
C ARG A 133 -60.65 59.02 42.87
N GLU A 134 -60.55 60.25 42.40
CA GLU A 134 -59.36 60.74 41.72
C GLU A 134 -58.13 60.70 42.67
N LYS A 135 -58.30 61.14 43.92
CA LYS A 135 -57.24 61.06 44.94
C LYS A 135 -56.86 59.62 45.29
N ALA A 136 -57.83 58.71 45.32
CA ALA A 136 -57.60 57.28 45.54
C ALA A 136 -56.78 56.69 44.40
N GLU A 137 -57.23 56.85 43.16
CA GLU A 137 -56.54 56.37 41.95
C GLU A 137 -55.09 56.90 41.90
N ALA A 138 -54.90 58.21 42.08
CA ALA A 138 -53.57 58.82 42.13
C ALA A 138 -52.70 58.32 43.29
N LYS A 139 -53.30 57.94 44.44
CA LYS A 139 -52.56 57.36 45.57
C LYS A 139 -52.18 55.90 45.28
N GLY A 140 -53.08 55.12 44.67
CA GLY A 140 -52.83 53.75 44.25
C GLY A 140 -51.70 53.66 43.24
N GLU A 141 -51.69 54.53 42.23
CA GLU A 141 -50.59 54.66 41.26
C GLU A 141 -49.25 54.95 41.96
N LYS A 142 -49.22 55.94 42.87
CA LYS A 142 -48.00 56.27 43.64
C LYS A 142 -47.49 55.12 44.50
N LEU A 143 -48.38 54.38 45.16
CA LEU A 143 -47.99 53.22 45.97
C LEU A 143 -47.49 52.05 45.12
N ASN A 144 -48.12 51.81 43.96
CA ASN A 144 -47.67 50.78 43.02
C ASN A 144 -46.31 51.11 42.42
N SER A 145 -46.11 52.37 42.04
CA SER A 145 -44.86 52.83 41.45
C SER A 145 -43.71 52.80 42.49
N ALA A 146 -43.96 53.25 43.73
CA ALA A 146 -43.00 53.10 44.83
C ALA A 146 -42.68 51.64 45.18
N HIS A 147 -43.66 50.74 45.10
CA HIS A 147 -43.43 49.31 45.26
C HIS A 147 -42.57 48.73 44.14
N GLY A 148 -42.82 49.11 42.88
CA GLY A 148 -42.01 48.69 41.73
C GLY A 148 -40.53 49.06 41.90
N VAL A 149 -40.25 50.29 42.30
CA VAL A 149 -38.90 50.76 42.66
C VAL A 149 -38.22 49.87 43.70
N GLN A 150 -38.91 49.55 44.80
CA GLN A 150 -38.32 48.74 45.87
C GLN A 150 -38.11 47.29 45.45
N THR A 151 -39.05 46.72 44.70
CA THR A 151 -38.90 45.39 44.08
C THR A 151 -37.68 45.35 43.17
N PHE A 152 -37.52 46.32 42.27
CA PHE A 152 -36.36 46.45 41.39
C PHE A 152 -35.03 46.45 42.18
N HIS A 153 -34.96 47.21 43.27
CA HIS A 153 -33.77 47.23 44.13
C HIS A 153 -33.47 45.89 44.81
N ILE A 154 -34.50 45.13 45.20
CA ILE A 154 -34.34 43.77 45.75
C ILE A 154 -33.81 42.84 44.65
N GLU A 155 -34.44 42.84 43.49
CA GLU A 155 -34.04 41.99 42.37
C GLU A 155 -32.61 42.27 41.90
N CYS A 156 -32.20 43.54 41.91
CA CYS A 156 -30.81 43.95 41.70
C CYS A 156 -29.87 43.30 42.73
N ARG A 157 -30.18 43.38 44.04
CA ARG A 157 -29.34 42.78 45.10
C ARG A 157 -29.25 41.27 44.99
N GLU A 158 -30.37 40.61 44.70
CA GLU A 158 -30.40 39.16 44.48
C GLU A 158 -29.56 38.76 43.27
N THR A 159 -29.63 39.54 42.19
CA THR A 159 -28.85 39.29 40.98
C THR A 159 -27.36 39.48 41.22
N VAL A 160 -26.96 40.51 41.98
CA VAL A 160 -25.57 40.68 42.46
C VAL A 160 -25.12 39.45 43.25
N SER A 161 -25.89 39.04 44.26
CA SER A 161 -25.54 37.87 45.09
C SER A 161 -25.41 36.61 44.25
N TRP A 162 -26.29 36.42 43.25
CA TRP A 162 -26.24 35.28 42.35
C TRP A 162 -24.97 35.27 41.48
N ILE A 163 -24.59 36.42 40.92
CA ILE A 163 -23.35 36.57 40.14
C ILE A 163 -22.12 36.32 41.03
N GLU A 164 -22.09 36.87 42.24
CA GLU A 164 -20.98 36.67 43.18
C GLU A 164 -20.82 35.22 43.63
N ASP A 165 -21.93 34.50 43.85
CA ASP A 165 -21.89 33.07 44.16
C ASP A 165 -21.32 32.26 42.98
N LYS A 166 -21.69 32.60 41.74
CA LYS A 166 -21.10 31.97 40.55
C LYS A 166 -19.60 32.27 40.42
N LYS A 167 -19.19 33.51 40.70
CA LYS A 167 -17.78 33.90 40.76
C LYS A 167 -17.00 33.08 41.80
N ARG A 168 -17.57 32.87 42.98
CA ARG A 168 -16.97 32.04 44.05
C ARG A 168 -16.82 30.57 43.64
N ILE A 169 -17.82 30.00 42.95
CA ILE A 169 -17.75 28.64 42.43
C ILE A 169 -16.58 28.52 41.44
N LEU A 170 -16.42 29.48 40.53
CA LEU A 170 -15.32 29.47 39.57
C LEU A 170 -13.96 29.57 40.26
N GLN A 171 -13.82 30.43 41.26
CA GLN A 171 -12.59 30.54 42.07
C GLN A 171 -12.27 29.25 42.82
N SER A 172 -13.27 28.50 43.28
CA SER A 172 -13.03 27.20 43.95
C SER A 172 -12.42 26.13 43.03
N THR A 173 -12.37 26.37 41.71
CA THR A 173 -11.75 25.44 40.75
C THR A 173 -10.24 25.63 40.61
N ASP A 174 -9.67 26.65 41.24
CA ASP A 174 -8.23 26.94 41.18
C ASP A 174 -7.34 25.85 41.77
N SER A 175 -7.85 25.08 42.73
CA SER A 175 -7.10 24.05 43.43
C SER A 175 -7.23 22.65 42.81
N LEU A 176 -7.92 22.51 41.67
CA LEU A 176 -8.06 21.22 40.99
C LEU A 176 -6.74 20.87 40.29
N GLU A 177 -6.24 19.67 40.54
CA GLU A 177 -5.09 19.12 39.82
C GLU A 177 -5.45 18.97 38.33
N MET A 178 -4.48 19.25 37.44
CA MET A 178 -4.66 19.20 35.97
C MET A 178 -4.54 17.78 35.42
N ASP A 179 -5.08 16.80 36.14
CA ASP A 179 -5.18 15.42 35.67
C ASP A 179 -6.50 15.20 34.91
N LEU A 180 -6.63 14.07 34.20
CA LEU A 180 -7.82 13.81 33.37
C LEU A 180 -9.13 13.84 34.18
N SER A 181 -9.09 13.39 35.43
CA SER A 181 -10.23 13.39 36.35
C SER A 181 -10.62 14.81 36.78
N GLY A 182 -9.62 15.64 37.10
CA GLY A 182 -9.75 17.06 37.42
C GLY A 182 -10.30 17.86 36.23
N ILE A 183 -9.75 17.65 35.03
CA ILE A 183 -10.20 18.26 33.77
C ILE A 183 -11.66 17.91 33.50
N MET A 184 -12.04 16.62 33.55
CA MET A 184 -13.43 16.20 33.34
C MET A 184 -14.40 16.78 34.38
N THR A 185 -13.96 16.87 35.65
CA THR A 185 -14.76 17.47 36.72
C THR A 185 -14.96 18.97 36.50
N LEU A 186 -13.91 19.68 36.08
CA LEU A 186 -13.92 21.11 35.80
C LEU A 186 -14.79 21.41 34.57
N GLN A 187 -14.66 20.62 33.50
CA GLN A 187 -15.49 20.72 32.29
C GLN A 187 -16.98 20.56 32.63
N ARG A 188 -17.35 19.55 33.43
CA ARG A 188 -18.74 19.34 33.86
C ARG A 188 -19.28 20.52 34.67
N ARG A 189 -18.45 21.16 35.50
CA ARG A 189 -18.83 22.37 36.26
C ARG A 189 -19.03 23.56 35.33
N LEU A 190 -18.13 23.80 34.37
CA LEU A 190 -18.27 24.87 33.38
C LEU A 190 -19.53 24.71 32.52
N SER A 191 -19.85 23.50 32.04
CA SER A 191 -21.09 23.26 31.28
C SER A 191 -22.38 23.46 32.10
N GLY A 192 -22.31 23.31 33.43
CA GLY A 192 -23.41 23.71 34.31
C GLY A 192 -23.55 25.23 34.41
N MET A 193 -22.41 25.91 34.44
CA MET A 193 -22.30 27.36 34.60
C MET A 193 -22.77 28.13 33.35
N GLU A 194 -22.58 27.60 32.14
CA GLU A 194 -23.11 28.19 30.90
C GLU A 194 -24.64 28.40 30.93
N ARG A 195 -25.37 27.42 31.48
CA ARG A 195 -26.83 27.53 31.63
C ARG A 195 -27.22 28.60 32.64
N ASP A 196 -26.48 28.69 33.75
CA ASP A 196 -26.68 29.74 34.74
C ASP A 196 -26.38 31.12 34.16
N LEU A 197 -25.34 31.26 33.34
CA LEU A 197 -24.98 32.51 32.67
C LEU A 197 -26.10 32.97 31.72
N ALA A 198 -26.67 32.06 30.92
CA ALA A 198 -27.80 32.41 30.05
C ALA A 198 -29.01 32.94 30.86
N ALA A 199 -29.29 32.33 32.02
CA ALA A 199 -30.37 32.76 32.89
C ALA A 199 -30.08 34.10 33.59
N ILE A 200 -28.83 34.34 34.00
CA ILE A 200 -28.40 35.64 34.55
C ILE A 200 -28.50 36.72 33.48
N GLN A 201 -28.00 36.49 32.27
CA GLN A 201 -28.09 37.46 31.17
C GLN A 201 -29.54 37.86 30.90
N ALA A 202 -30.46 36.88 30.82
CA ALA A 202 -31.88 37.18 30.64
C ALA A 202 -32.46 38.02 31.81
N LYS A 203 -32.00 37.80 33.05
CA LYS A 203 -32.40 38.62 34.20
C LYS A 203 -31.81 40.03 34.13
N LEU A 204 -30.57 40.19 33.63
CA LEU A 204 -29.96 41.50 33.40
C LEU A 204 -30.70 42.29 32.33
N ASP A 205 -31.07 41.65 31.22
CA ASP A 205 -31.83 42.29 30.15
C ASP A 205 -33.21 42.76 30.65
N ALA A 206 -33.85 41.98 31.52
CA ALA A 206 -35.11 42.35 32.16
C ALA A 206 -34.95 43.53 33.13
N LEU A 207 -33.91 43.51 33.97
CA LEU A 207 -33.58 44.61 34.89
C LEU A 207 -33.24 45.90 34.14
N GLU A 208 -32.55 45.82 33.00
CA GLU A 208 -32.26 46.99 32.16
C GLU A 208 -33.54 47.63 31.62
N GLN A 209 -34.48 46.82 31.12
CA GLN A 209 -35.78 47.29 30.63
C GLN A 209 -36.63 47.89 31.76
N GLU A 210 -36.62 47.27 32.94
CA GLU A 210 -37.33 47.80 34.11
C GLU A 210 -36.71 49.11 34.60
N ALA A 211 -35.37 49.21 34.62
CA ALA A 211 -34.65 50.44 34.92
C ALA A 211 -35.06 51.58 33.98
N ASP A 212 -35.08 51.35 32.66
CA ASP A 212 -35.52 52.34 31.67
C ASP A 212 -36.95 52.85 31.95
N SER A 213 -37.86 51.95 32.35
CA SER A 213 -39.24 52.30 32.68
C SER A 213 -39.34 53.12 33.97
N ILE A 214 -38.65 52.69 35.03
CA ILE A 214 -38.67 53.38 36.33
C ILE A 214 -38.03 54.76 36.21
N GLU A 215 -36.97 54.91 35.41
CA GLU A 215 -36.32 56.20 35.15
C GLU A 215 -37.23 57.21 34.46
N ALA A 216 -38.11 56.74 33.56
CA ALA A 216 -39.09 57.58 32.92
C ALA A 216 -40.18 58.07 33.89
N GLU A 217 -40.54 57.24 34.88
CA GLU A 217 -41.55 57.55 35.90
C GLU A 217 -40.99 58.36 37.09
N HIS A 218 -39.74 58.11 37.50
CA HIS A 218 -39.05 58.74 38.65
C HIS A 218 -37.68 59.29 38.27
N PRO A 219 -37.61 60.47 37.62
CA PRO A 219 -36.35 61.08 37.21
C PRO A 219 -35.39 61.38 38.39
N GLU A 220 -35.91 61.55 39.60
CA GLU A 220 -35.13 61.79 40.81
C GLU A 220 -34.31 60.57 41.29
N GLU A 221 -34.73 59.35 40.94
CA GLU A 221 -34.05 58.10 41.31
C GLU A 221 -33.15 57.57 40.19
N ALA A 222 -33.26 58.13 38.98
CA ALA A 222 -32.59 57.64 37.79
C ALA A 222 -31.08 57.50 37.92
N ALA A 223 -30.42 58.45 38.60
CA ALA A 223 -28.97 58.38 38.83
C ALA A 223 -28.57 57.14 39.67
N ALA A 224 -29.34 56.82 40.71
CA ALA A 224 -29.06 55.69 41.59
C ALA A 224 -29.38 54.35 40.92
N ILE A 225 -30.44 54.31 40.09
CA ILE A 225 -30.82 53.15 39.28
C ILE A 225 -29.72 52.83 38.27
N ARG A 226 -29.25 53.82 37.49
CA ARG A 226 -28.14 53.62 36.55
C ARG A 226 -26.84 53.21 37.24
N GLU A 227 -26.51 53.81 38.37
CA GLU A 227 -25.33 53.39 39.13
C GLU A 227 -25.41 51.91 39.51
N ARG A 228 -26.58 51.44 39.95
CA ARG A 228 -26.80 50.03 40.30
C ARG A 228 -26.65 49.12 39.10
N ILE A 229 -27.29 49.45 37.97
CA ILE A 229 -27.19 48.68 36.73
C ILE A 229 -25.73 48.56 36.26
N VAL A 230 -24.98 49.67 36.25
CA VAL A 230 -23.56 49.68 35.88
C VAL A 230 -22.73 48.79 36.82
N GLN A 231 -23.00 48.80 38.13
CA GLN A 231 -22.33 47.90 39.07
C GLN A 231 -22.59 46.43 38.74
N ILE A 232 -23.84 46.06 38.43
CA ILE A 232 -24.21 44.69 38.07
C ILE A 232 -23.55 44.27 36.75
N GLN A 233 -23.57 45.13 35.73
CA GLN A 233 -22.89 44.89 34.46
C GLN A 233 -21.37 44.69 34.66
N THR A 234 -20.74 45.48 35.53
CA THR A 234 -19.30 45.36 35.83
C THR A 234 -18.95 44.00 36.45
N ILE A 235 -19.73 43.52 37.43
CA ILE A 235 -19.47 42.20 38.05
C ILE A 235 -19.78 41.04 37.09
N TRP A 236 -20.75 41.23 36.19
CA TRP A 236 -21.10 40.29 35.14
C TRP A 236 -19.97 40.13 34.12
N GLU A 237 -19.40 41.25 33.65
CA GLU A 237 -18.25 41.27 32.75
C GLU A 237 -17.03 40.58 33.37
N GLN A 238 -16.78 40.81 34.66
CA GLN A 238 -15.71 40.11 35.37
C GLN A 238 -15.93 38.60 35.40
N LEU A 239 -17.16 38.14 35.67
CA LEU A 239 -17.49 36.72 35.71
C LEU A 239 -17.30 36.05 34.34
N THR A 240 -17.78 36.70 33.27
CA THR A 240 -17.66 36.20 31.90
C THR A 240 -16.21 36.16 31.43
N LEU A 241 -15.40 37.17 31.77
CA LEU A 241 -13.96 37.15 31.50
C LEU A 241 -13.25 35.99 32.22
N MET A 242 -13.50 35.81 33.52
CA MET A 242 -12.91 34.72 34.28
C MET A 242 -13.29 33.34 33.72
N LEU A 243 -14.53 33.16 33.25
CA LEU A 243 -14.96 31.91 32.64
C LEU A 243 -14.19 31.64 31.34
N LYS A 244 -14.04 32.67 30.49
CA LYS A 244 -13.29 32.56 29.23
C LYS A 244 -11.83 32.20 29.44
N GLU A 245 -11.18 32.81 30.43
CA GLU A 245 -9.80 32.47 30.81
C GLU A 245 -9.68 31.02 31.31
N ARG A 246 -10.67 30.51 32.04
CA ARG A 246 -10.71 29.12 32.50
C ARG A 246 -10.92 28.13 31.39
N ASP A 247 -11.83 28.44 30.47
CA ASP A 247 -12.13 27.61 29.31
C ASP A 247 -10.89 27.45 28.41
N SER A 248 -10.19 28.56 28.11
CA SER A 248 -8.93 28.55 27.36
C SER A 248 -7.86 27.68 28.05
N LYS A 249 -7.68 27.84 29.37
CA LYS A 249 -6.70 27.03 30.13
C LYS A 249 -7.07 25.55 30.17
N LEU A 250 -8.36 25.24 30.20
CA LEU A 250 -8.84 23.86 30.19
C LEU A 250 -8.63 23.20 28.82
N GLU A 251 -8.86 23.94 27.73
CA GLU A 251 -8.57 23.52 26.36
C GLU A 251 -7.07 23.22 26.20
N GLU A 252 -6.20 24.16 26.60
CA GLU A 252 -4.74 23.98 26.59
C GLU A 252 -4.28 22.77 27.42
N ALA A 253 -4.81 22.59 28.62
CA ALA A 253 -4.50 21.45 29.48
C ALA A 253 -5.00 20.12 28.87
N GLY A 254 -6.19 20.13 28.25
CA GLY A 254 -6.75 18.98 27.55
C GLY A 254 -5.93 18.56 26.35
N ASP A 255 -5.50 19.52 25.54
CA ASP A 255 -4.63 19.30 24.38
C ASP A 255 -3.26 18.77 24.79
N LEU A 256 -2.65 19.34 25.84
CA LEU A 256 -1.40 18.83 26.42
C LEU A 256 -1.55 17.37 26.89
N HIS A 257 -2.65 17.03 27.56
CA HIS A 257 -2.87 15.68 28.06
C HIS A 257 -3.06 14.66 26.92
N ARG A 258 -3.81 15.03 25.88
CA ARG A 258 -3.95 14.20 24.66
C ARG A 258 -2.60 13.99 24.01
N PHE A 259 -1.84 15.07 23.85
CA PHE A 259 -0.49 15.03 23.31
C PHE A 259 0.45 14.10 24.10
N LEU A 260 0.47 14.19 25.44
CA LEU A 260 1.32 13.32 26.28
C LEU A 260 0.98 11.83 26.12
N ARG A 261 -0.32 11.51 26.01
CA ARG A 261 -0.77 10.14 25.76
C ARG A 261 -0.36 9.64 24.38
N ASP A 262 -0.50 10.48 23.37
CA ASP A 262 -0.11 10.13 22.00
C ASP A 262 1.43 9.98 21.92
N LEU A 263 2.19 10.79 22.66
CA LEU A 263 3.65 10.66 22.85
C LEU A 263 4.03 9.32 23.53
N ASP A 264 3.34 8.92 24.59
CA ASP A 264 3.56 7.62 25.26
C ASP A 264 3.31 6.44 24.29
N HIS A 265 2.24 6.53 23.50
CA HIS A 265 1.90 5.51 22.51
C HIS A 265 2.98 5.40 21.43
N PHE A 266 3.41 6.54 20.89
CA PHE A 266 4.45 6.59 19.88
C PHE A 266 5.80 6.09 20.41
N GLN A 267 6.19 6.45 21.64
CA GLN A 267 7.41 5.92 22.28
C GLN A 267 7.38 4.39 22.44
N THR A 268 6.22 3.85 22.81
CA THR A 268 6.03 2.39 22.93
C THR A 268 6.16 1.70 21.57
N TRP A 269 5.53 2.26 20.54
CA TRP A 269 5.66 1.78 19.16
C TRP A 269 7.10 1.86 18.68
N LEU A 270 7.77 3.00 18.84
CA LEU A 270 9.16 3.23 18.43
C LEU A 270 10.09 2.19 19.04
N THR A 271 10.00 1.97 20.36
CA THR A 271 10.83 0.98 21.07
C THR A 271 10.59 -0.44 20.56
N LYS A 272 9.33 -0.80 20.31
CA LYS A 272 8.97 -2.11 19.76
C LYS A 272 9.55 -2.28 18.35
N THR A 273 9.34 -1.31 17.46
CA THR A 273 9.83 -1.38 16.08
C THR A 273 11.34 -1.39 16.01
N GLN A 274 12.04 -0.63 16.86
CA GLN A 274 13.50 -0.72 17.01
C GLN A 274 13.93 -2.13 17.42
N THR A 275 13.21 -2.77 18.35
CA THR A 275 13.48 -4.16 18.75
C THR A 275 13.27 -5.13 17.59
N ASP A 276 12.20 -4.97 16.81
CA ASP A 276 11.89 -5.82 15.66
C ASP A 276 12.96 -5.67 14.55
N VAL A 277 13.43 -4.45 14.28
CA VAL A 277 14.52 -4.17 13.33
C VAL A 277 15.87 -4.69 13.83
N ALA A 278 16.11 -4.67 15.15
CA ALA A 278 17.32 -5.19 15.79
C ALA A 278 17.44 -6.72 15.78
N SER A 279 16.48 -7.45 15.19
CA SER A 279 16.55 -8.91 15.08
C SER A 279 17.89 -9.38 14.49
N GLU A 280 18.50 -10.37 15.13
CA GLU A 280 19.75 -11.02 14.70
C GLU A 280 19.51 -12.18 13.71
N ASP A 281 18.26 -12.41 13.28
CA ASP A 281 17.92 -13.53 12.41
C ASP A 281 18.71 -13.46 11.10
N THR A 282 19.34 -14.57 10.72
CA THR A 282 20.14 -14.67 9.50
C THR A 282 19.57 -15.80 8.63
N PRO A 283 19.24 -15.56 7.35
CA PRO A 283 18.57 -16.57 6.53
C PRO A 283 19.50 -17.74 6.19
N GLY A 284 19.01 -18.96 6.42
CA GLY A 284 19.70 -20.20 6.07
C GLY A 284 19.42 -20.67 4.65
N SER A 285 18.39 -20.12 3.99
CA SER A 285 18.00 -20.46 2.63
C SER A 285 17.51 -19.24 1.83
N LEU A 286 17.38 -19.40 0.51
CA LEU A 286 16.86 -18.34 -0.37
C LEU A 286 15.42 -17.93 0.01
N ALA A 287 14.56 -18.91 0.28
CA ALA A 287 13.16 -18.67 0.66
C ALA A 287 13.04 -17.95 2.02
N GLU A 288 13.90 -18.28 2.98
CA GLU A 288 13.98 -17.58 4.25
C GLU A 288 14.46 -16.13 4.06
N ALA A 289 15.46 -15.90 3.21
CA ALA A 289 15.96 -14.56 2.91
C ALA A 289 14.88 -13.66 2.28
N GLU A 290 14.11 -14.19 1.33
CA GLU A 290 12.97 -13.49 0.73
C GLU A 290 11.87 -13.19 1.76
N THR A 291 11.59 -14.14 2.66
CA THR A 291 10.60 -13.96 3.73
C THR A 291 11.02 -12.84 4.69
N LEU A 292 12.27 -12.84 5.14
CA LEU A 292 12.80 -11.81 6.04
C LEU A 292 12.82 -10.43 5.37
N LEU A 293 13.17 -10.34 4.07
CA LEU A 293 13.09 -9.09 3.32
C LEU A 293 11.66 -8.56 3.21
N ASN A 294 10.68 -9.43 2.97
CA ASN A 294 9.27 -9.03 2.93
C ASN A 294 8.78 -8.52 4.30
N GLN A 295 9.17 -9.19 5.39
CA GLN A 295 8.87 -8.72 6.75
C GLN A 295 9.52 -7.36 7.04
N HIS A 296 10.78 -7.19 6.65
CA HIS A 296 11.51 -5.92 6.81
C HIS A 296 10.90 -4.78 5.98
N GLN A 297 10.34 -5.10 4.81
CA GLN A 297 9.57 -4.15 4.00
C GLN A 297 8.23 -3.77 4.66
N SER A 298 7.55 -4.70 5.33
CA SER A 298 6.35 -4.37 6.13
C SER A 298 6.68 -3.37 7.25
N ILE A 299 7.83 -3.52 7.91
CA ILE A 299 8.29 -2.57 8.92
C ILE A 299 8.53 -1.19 8.29
N ARG A 300 9.06 -1.13 7.05
CA ARG A 300 9.23 0.14 6.34
C ARG A 300 7.91 0.87 6.14
N GLU A 301 6.89 0.13 5.70
CA GLU A 301 5.54 0.69 5.51
C GLU A 301 4.96 1.21 6.83
N GLU A 302 5.18 0.50 7.94
CA GLU A 302 4.79 0.99 9.27
C GLU A 302 5.52 2.30 9.63
N ILE A 303 6.84 2.38 9.44
CA ILE A 303 7.61 3.61 9.68
C ILE A 303 7.09 4.77 8.84
N ASP A 304 6.83 4.54 7.55
CA ASP A 304 6.33 5.56 6.64
C ASP A 304 4.93 6.06 7.06
N ASN A 305 4.06 5.16 7.55
CA ASN A 305 2.74 5.54 8.08
C ASN A 305 2.81 6.44 9.32
N TYR A 306 3.81 6.25 10.19
CA TYR A 306 4.01 7.06 11.41
C TYR A 306 4.78 8.36 11.17
N THR A 307 5.26 8.63 9.96
CA THR A 307 6.09 9.81 9.67
C THR A 307 5.34 11.14 9.84
N ASP A 308 4.08 11.19 9.42
CA ASP A 308 3.23 12.40 9.60
C ASP A 308 2.89 12.62 11.08
N ASP A 309 2.58 11.55 11.81
CA ASP A 309 2.30 11.61 13.25
C ASP A 309 3.53 12.07 14.04
N TYR A 310 4.73 11.55 13.71
CA TYR A 310 5.99 12.03 14.27
C TYR A 310 6.19 13.52 14.04
N THR A 311 6.00 13.99 12.80
CA THR A 311 6.21 15.39 12.43
C THR A 311 5.28 16.30 13.22
N LYS A 312 3.97 15.99 13.25
CA LYS A 312 2.97 16.75 14.02
C LYS A 312 3.26 16.76 15.52
N MET A 313 3.70 15.63 16.07
CA MET A 313 4.05 15.51 17.48
C MET A 313 5.27 16.36 17.83
N MET A 314 6.32 16.34 17.00
CA MET A 314 7.50 17.16 17.20
C MET A 314 7.18 18.65 17.04
N ASP A 315 6.45 19.05 16.00
CA ASP A 315 6.04 20.44 15.78
C ASP A 315 5.21 20.98 16.95
N TYR A 316 4.24 20.19 17.45
CA TYR A 316 3.44 20.56 18.61
C TYR A 316 4.30 20.67 19.87
N GLY A 317 5.13 19.66 20.14
CA GLY A 317 6.01 19.58 21.31
C GLY A 317 7.02 20.73 21.38
N GLU A 318 7.66 21.06 20.26
CA GLU A 318 8.58 22.19 20.15
C GLU A 318 7.86 23.53 20.38
N ARG A 319 6.65 23.70 19.82
CA ARG A 319 5.87 24.93 20.00
C ARG A 319 5.49 25.16 21.46
N ILE A 320 4.94 24.15 22.15
CA ILE A 320 4.51 24.31 23.56
C ILE A 320 5.68 24.46 24.54
N THR A 321 6.85 23.93 24.18
CA THR A 321 8.06 24.09 24.99
C THR A 321 8.81 25.40 24.65
N ALA A 322 8.59 26.02 23.49
CA ALA A 322 9.26 27.26 23.13
C ALA A 322 8.79 28.50 23.92
N GLU A 323 7.61 28.45 24.54
CA GLU A 323 7.03 29.61 25.22
C GLU A 323 7.85 30.06 26.46
N PRO A 324 8.01 31.38 26.70
CA PRO A 324 8.77 31.88 27.85
C PRO A 324 8.33 31.34 29.23
N PRO A 325 7.03 31.18 29.53
CA PRO A 325 6.57 30.65 30.82
C PRO A 325 6.99 29.18 31.06
N THR A 326 7.27 28.42 30.01
CA THR A 326 7.56 26.98 30.10
C THR A 326 9.07 26.69 30.15
N GLN A 327 9.93 27.70 30.07
CA GLN A 327 11.39 27.52 30.08
C GLN A 327 11.93 27.01 31.41
N ASP A 328 11.45 27.56 32.51
CA ASP A 328 11.92 27.21 33.86
C ASP A 328 11.00 26.19 34.57
N ASP A 329 9.94 25.72 33.90
CA ASP A 329 9.00 24.74 34.47
C ASP A 329 9.58 23.31 34.39
N PRO A 330 9.76 22.60 35.52
CA PRO A 330 10.33 21.25 35.54
C PRO A 330 9.58 20.22 34.69
N GLN A 331 8.26 20.33 34.53
CA GLN A 331 7.47 19.41 33.71
C GLN A 331 7.80 19.58 32.23
N TYR A 332 7.91 20.82 31.77
CA TYR A 332 8.27 21.14 30.39
C TYR A 332 9.75 20.87 30.11
N MET A 333 10.64 21.00 31.09
CA MET A 333 12.03 20.54 30.96
C MET A 333 12.10 19.02 30.72
N PHE A 334 11.36 18.23 31.50
CA PHE A 334 11.29 16.77 31.29
C PHE A 334 10.68 16.42 29.92
N LEU A 335 9.66 17.16 29.47
CA LEU A 335 9.09 16.99 28.14
C LEU A 335 10.11 17.27 27.02
N ARG A 336 10.94 18.32 27.13
CA ARG A 336 12.01 18.59 26.16
C ARG A 336 12.98 17.43 26.04
N GLU A 337 13.43 16.87 27.17
CA GLU A 337 14.31 15.70 27.17
C GLU A 337 13.64 14.48 26.55
N ARG A 338 12.34 14.26 26.80
CA ARG A 338 11.57 13.19 26.14
C ARG A 338 11.48 13.39 24.63
N LEU A 339 11.22 14.61 24.15
CA LEU A 339 11.16 14.93 22.73
C LEU A 339 12.52 14.76 22.04
N LYS A 340 13.60 15.15 22.74
CA LYS A 340 14.96 14.91 22.27
C LYS A 340 15.26 13.41 22.14
N ALA A 341 14.97 12.62 23.17
CA ALA A 341 15.13 11.18 23.13
C ALA A 341 14.28 10.53 22.03
N LEU A 342 13.08 11.06 21.76
CA LEU A 342 12.23 10.60 20.66
C LEU A 342 12.86 10.88 19.30
N LYS A 343 13.39 12.08 19.10
CA LYS A 343 14.10 12.47 17.89
C LYS A 343 15.32 11.58 17.64
N ASP A 344 16.15 11.42 18.66
CA ASP A 344 17.35 10.57 18.59
C ASP A 344 16.96 9.12 18.25
N GLY A 345 15.92 8.57 18.89
CA GLY A 345 15.42 7.22 18.61
C GLY A 345 14.78 7.07 17.22
N TRP A 346 14.11 8.09 16.70
CA TRP A 346 13.56 8.09 15.35
C TRP A 346 14.66 8.07 14.28
N GLU A 347 15.70 8.90 14.43
CA GLU A 347 16.88 8.90 13.57
C GLU A 347 17.62 7.55 13.65
N GLU A 348 17.77 7.00 14.85
CA GLU A 348 18.37 5.67 15.08
C GLU A 348 17.57 4.57 14.39
N LEU A 349 16.23 4.57 14.48
CA LEU A 349 15.38 3.57 13.83
C LEU A 349 15.60 3.55 12.31
N HIS A 350 15.66 4.71 11.67
CA HIS A 350 15.94 4.78 10.23
C HIS A 350 17.31 4.20 9.89
N GLN A 351 18.35 4.55 10.65
CA GLN A 351 19.69 4.02 10.45
C GLN A 351 19.75 2.50 10.66
N MET A 352 19.10 1.99 11.71
CA MET A 352 18.98 0.56 11.98
C MET A 352 18.28 -0.17 10.84
N TRP A 353 17.20 0.41 10.30
CA TRP A 353 16.45 -0.17 9.20
C TRP A 353 17.30 -0.26 7.93
N GLU A 354 18.04 0.79 7.58
CA GLU A 354 18.94 0.80 6.41
C GLU A 354 20.07 -0.22 6.56
N ASN A 355 20.71 -0.26 7.74
CA ASN A 355 21.77 -1.23 8.04
C ASN A 355 21.25 -2.67 7.91
N ARG A 356 20.06 -2.95 8.46
CA ARG A 356 19.41 -4.27 8.39
C ARG A 356 19.01 -4.62 6.96
N GLN A 357 18.51 -3.67 6.17
CA GLN A 357 18.18 -3.87 4.77
C GLN A 357 19.42 -4.25 3.94
N GLN A 358 20.55 -3.56 4.16
CA GLN A 358 21.81 -3.89 3.51
C GLN A 358 22.27 -5.31 3.90
N LEU A 359 22.20 -5.67 5.18
CA LEU A 359 22.58 -7.00 5.67
C LEU A 359 21.70 -8.11 5.07
N LEU A 360 20.39 -7.92 5.02
CA LEU A 360 19.45 -8.89 4.45
C LEU A 360 19.65 -9.03 2.93
N SER A 361 19.89 -7.93 2.22
CA SER A 361 20.21 -7.96 0.78
C SER A 361 21.52 -8.70 0.50
N GLN A 362 22.57 -8.44 1.27
CA GLN A 362 23.82 -9.20 1.17
C GLN A 362 23.58 -10.69 1.50
N SER A 363 22.81 -10.99 2.55
CA SER A 363 22.48 -12.38 2.91
C SER A 363 21.72 -13.12 1.80
N LEU A 364 20.78 -12.46 1.12
CA LEU A 364 20.10 -13.01 -0.06
C LEU A 364 21.10 -13.33 -1.19
N ASN A 365 21.97 -12.38 -1.52
CA ASN A 365 23.01 -12.56 -2.54
C ASN A 365 23.94 -13.74 -2.21
N LEU A 366 24.32 -13.90 -0.93
CA LEU A 366 25.10 -15.04 -0.47
C LEU A 366 24.35 -16.38 -0.66
N GLN A 367 23.05 -16.43 -0.38
CA GLN A 367 22.24 -17.63 -0.60
C GLN A 367 22.09 -17.97 -2.09
N MET A 368 21.91 -16.96 -2.95
CA MET A 368 21.93 -17.13 -4.41
C MET A 368 23.27 -17.70 -4.89
N PHE A 369 24.38 -17.11 -4.42
CA PHE A 369 25.73 -17.59 -4.75
C PHE A 369 25.93 -19.03 -4.30
N ASN A 370 25.56 -19.38 -3.07
CA ASN A 370 25.72 -20.73 -2.55
C ASN A 370 24.93 -21.77 -3.34
N ARG A 371 23.70 -21.43 -3.76
CA ARG A 371 22.87 -22.28 -4.62
C ARG A 371 23.57 -22.53 -5.96
N ASP A 372 24.02 -21.47 -6.62
CA ASP A 372 24.60 -21.56 -7.97
C ASP A 372 25.99 -22.21 -7.93
N ALA A 373 26.80 -21.90 -6.91
CA ALA A 373 28.07 -22.56 -6.64
C ALA A 373 27.88 -24.07 -6.41
N LYS A 374 26.80 -24.48 -5.72
CA LYS A 374 26.51 -25.90 -5.54
C LYS A 374 26.20 -26.60 -6.86
N GLN A 375 25.47 -25.93 -7.76
CA GLN A 375 25.20 -26.46 -9.10
C GLN A 375 26.48 -26.57 -9.94
N ALA A 376 27.34 -25.55 -9.89
CA ALA A 376 28.64 -25.57 -10.57
C ALA A 376 29.54 -26.70 -10.05
N GLU A 377 29.62 -26.90 -8.73
CA GLU A 377 30.37 -28.01 -8.13
C GLU A 377 29.87 -29.38 -8.60
N VAL A 378 28.56 -29.56 -8.77
CA VAL A 378 27.99 -30.83 -9.28
C VAL A 378 28.42 -31.07 -10.71
N LEU A 379 28.38 -30.04 -11.58
CA LEU A 379 28.85 -30.13 -12.96
C LEU A 379 30.34 -30.46 -13.04
N LEU A 380 31.17 -29.79 -12.24
CA LEU A 380 32.61 -30.04 -12.17
C LEU A 380 32.91 -31.46 -11.70
N SER A 381 32.22 -31.94 -10.67
CA SER A 381 32.38 -33.32 -10.18
C SER A 381 31.96 -34.36 -11.22
N GLN A 382 30.94 -34.08 -12.03
CA GLN A 382 30.54 -34.95 -13.14
C GLN A 382 31.61 -34.98 -14.25
N GLN A 383 32.18 -33.83 -14.60
CA GLN A 383 33.29 -33.73 -15.56
C GLN A 383 34.52 -34.50 -15.06
N GLU A 384 34.91 -34.30 -13.79
CA GLU A 384 36.02 -35.02 -13.15
C GLU A 384 35.80 -36.53 -13.20
N HIS A 385 34.57 -36.99 -12.95
CA HIS A 385 34.25 -38.41 -13.02
C HIS A 385 34.45 -38.98 -14.44
N VAL A 386 34.02 -38.25 -15.49
CA VAL A 386 34.24 -38.68 -16.87
C VAL A 386 35.74 -38.68 -17.21
N LEU A 387 36.45 -37.61 -16.86
CA LEU A 387 37.88 -37.43 -17.13
C LEU A 387 38.80 -38.33 -16.30
N SER A 388 38.29 -38.98 -15.25
CA SER A 388 39.05 -39.95 -14.47
C SER A 388 39.20 -41.32 -15.16
N LYS A 389 38.43 -41.56 -16.23
CA LYS A 389 38.49 -42.80 -17.00
C LYS A 389 39.64 -42.69 -18.00
N ASP A 390 40.58 -43.63 -17.91
CA ASP A 390 41.69 -43.77 -18.85
C ASP A 390 41.37 -44.94 -19.79
N GLU A 391 40.70 -44.65 -20.91
CA GLU A 391 40.31 -45.63 -21.92
C GLU A 391 41.24 -45.51 -23.14
N THR A 392 42.28 -46.34 -23.22
CA THR A 392 43.15 -46.41 -24.40
C THR A 392 42.52 -47.30 -25.48
N PRO A 393 42.31 -46.81 -26.72
CA PRO A 393 41.74 -47.63 -27.78
C PRO A 393 42.70 -48.75 -28.21
N THR A 394 42.16 -49.94 -28.50
CA THR A 394 42.97 -51.08 -28.96
C THR A 394 42.94 -51.27 -30.48
N ASN A 395 42.08 -50.56 -31.20
CA ASN A 395 41.96 -50.60 -32.66
C ASN A 395 41.36 -49.28 -33.21
N LEU A 396 41.33 -49.15 -34.54
CA LEU A 396 40.86 -47.93 -35.21
C LEU A 396 39.39 -47.59 -34.86
N GLU A 397 38.50 -48.57 -34.94
CA GLU A 397 37.07 -48.37 -34.68
C GLU A 397 36.81 -47.87 -33.25
N GLN A 398 37.54 -48.41 -32.26
CA GLN A 398 37.45 -47.94 -30.88
C GLN A 398 38.00 -46.51 -30.74
N ALA A 399 39.10 -46.17 -31.42
CA ALA A 399 39.66 -44.82 -31.40
C ALA A 399 38.66 -43.79 -31.95
N GLU A 400 38.04 -44.07 -33.09
CA GLU A 400 37.00 -43.21 -33.70
C GLU A 400 35.79 -43.04 -32.79
N ASN A 401 35.31 -44.13 -32.18
CA ASN A 401 34.17 -44.10 -31.27
C ASN A 401 34.47 -43.31 -29.99
N LEU A 402 35.67 -43.48 -29.42
CA LEU A 402 36.11 -42.72 -28.24
C LEU A 402 36.25 -41.23 -28.55
N ILE A 403 36.81 -40.87 -29.71
CA ILE A 403 36.88 -39.47 -30.18
C ILE A 403 35.48 -38.87 -30.26
N LYS A 404 34.56 -39.53 -30.97
CA LYS A 404 33.18 -39.03 -31.13
C LYS A 404 32.47 -38.85 -29.79
N ARG A 405 32.67 -39.79 -28.86
CA ARG A 405 32.11 -39.71 -27.50
C ARG A 405 32.72 -38.54 -26.72
N HIS A 406 34.03 -38.33 -26.84
CA HIS A 406 34.73 -37.24 -26.16
C HIS A 406 34.38 -35.87 -26.74
N GLU A 407 34.18 -35.75 -28.05
CA GLU A 407 33.67 -34.53 -28.70
C GLU A 407 32.27 -34.16 -28.19
N ALA A 408 31.38 -35.14 -28.04
CA ALA A 408 30.07 -34.91 -27.43
C ALA A 408 30.21 -34.43 -25.97
N PHE A 409 31.14 -35.02 -25.21
CA PHE A 409 31.45 -34.56 -23.86
C PHE A 409 31.97 -33.11 -23.86
N LEU A 410 32.93 -32.75 -24.71
CA LEU A 410 33.47 -31.39 -24.83
C LEU A 410 32.37 -30.37 -25.17
N THR A 411 31.46 -30.73 -26.07
CA THR A 411 30.29 -29.91 -26.41
C THR A 411 29.40 -29.65 -25.18
N THR A 412 29.14 -30.69 -24.36
CA THR A 412 28.37 -30.51 -23.12
C THR A 412 29.13 -29.72 -22.05
N MET A 413 30.47 -29.80 -22.05
CA MET A 413 31.33 -29.06 -21.14
C MET A 413 31.28 -27.56 -21.49
N GLU A 414 31.40 -27.22 -22.76
CA GLU A 414 31.30 -25.85 -23.28
C GLU A 414 29.90 -25.26 -23.05
N ALA A 415 28.82 -26.00 -23.33
CA ALA A 415 27.45 -25.53 -23.10
C ALA A 415 27.13 -25.23 -21.62
N ASN A 416 27.84 -25.86 -20.68
CA ASN A 416 27.68 -25.60 -19.25
C ASN A 416 28.74 -24.64 -18.69
N ASP A 417 29.74 -24.26 -19.48
CA ASP A 417 30.86 -23.43 -19.07
C ASP A 417 30.39 -22.03 -18.66
N ASP A 418 29.45 -21.46 -19.41
CA ASP A 418 28.83 -20.16 -19.10
C ASP A 418 28.20 -20.15 -17.71
N LYS A 419 27.56 -21.26 -17.28
CA LYS A 419 26.95 -21.34 -15.95
C LYS A 419 28.00 -21.30 -14.85
N ILE A 420 29.11 -22.00 -15.03
CA ILE A 420 30.22 -22.03 -14.05
C ILE A 420 30.91 -20.66 -14.03
N ASN A 421 31.14 -20.07 -15.20
CA ASN A 421 31.75 -18.75 -15.34
C ASN A 421 30.88 -17.66 -14.70
N ASN A 422 29.55 -17.73 -14.85
CA ASN A 422 28.60 -16.81 -14.21
C ASN A 422 28.69 -16.85 -12.68
N VAL A 423 28.95 -18.03 -12.07
CA VAL A 423 29.17 -18.14 -10.63
C VAL A 423 30.45 -17.39 -10.21
N VAL A 424 31.53 -17.54 -10.97
CA VAL A 424 32.80 -16.84 -10.70
C VAL A 424 32.66 -15.33 -10.87
N GLN A 425 31.98 -14.87 -11.92
CA GLN A 425 31.69 -13.45 -12.13
C GLN A 425 30.77 -12.89 -11.06
N PHE A 426 29.75 -13.65 -10.62
CA PHE A 426 28.88 -13.23 -9.54
C PHE A 426 29.66 -13.09 -8.22
N ALA A 427 30.53 -14.04 -7.90
CA ALA A 427 31.42 -13.93 -6.76
C ALA A 427 32.34 -12.70 -6.84
N GLY A 428 32.91 -12.42 -8.01
CA GLY A 428 33.73 -11.23 -8.26
C GLY A 428 32.98 -9.94 -7.92
N ARG A 429 31.75 -9.79 -8.45
CA ARG A 429 30.88 -8.64 -8.14
C ARG A 429 30.61 -8.50 -6.64
N LEU A 430 30.31 -9.60 -5.94
CA LEU A 430 30.10 -9.55 -4.49
C LEU A 430 31.36 -9.11 -3.74
N CYS A 431 32.55 -9.50 -4.19
CA CYS A 431 33.80 -9.04 -3.59
C CYS A 431 34.04 -7.55 -3.87
N ASP A 432 33.81 -7.09 -5.09
CA ASP A 432 33.99 -5.69 -5.50
C ASP A 432 33.04 -4.74 -4.75
N GLU A 433 31.82 -5.21 -4.44
CA GLU A 433 30.81 -4.48 -3.66
C GLU A 433 31.07 -4.51 -2.14
N GLY A 434 32.15 -5.15 -1.67
CA GLY A 434 32.49 -5.21 -0.25
C GLY A 434 31.54 -6.07 0.59
N HIS A 435 31.02 -7.16 0.02
CA HIS A 435 30.11 -8.06 0.71
C HIS A 435 30.70 -8.63 2.02
N PHE A 436 29.90 -8.73 3.09
CA PHE A 436 30.41 -9.14 4.42
C PHE A 436 31.10 -10.53 4.44
N ALA A 437 30.71 -11.42 3.53
CA ALA A 437 31.30 -12.76 3.35
C ALA A 437 32.31 -12.87 2.19
N ALA A 438 32.86 -11.75 1.70
CA ALA A 438 33.73 -11.71 0.52
C ALA A 438 34.86 -12.74 0.56
N ASP A 439 35.57 -12.89 1.69
CA ASP A 439 36.66 -13.87 1.82
C ASP A 439 36.22 -15.32 1.57
N LYS A 440 35.03 -15.70 2.06
CA LYS A 440 34.49 -17.05 1.89
C LYS A 440 34.00 -17.25 0.45
N VAL A 441 33.32 -16.25 -0.10
CA VAL A 441 32.82 -16.25 -1.49
C VAL A 441 34.00 -16.35 -2.47
N HIS A 442 35.04 -15.55 -2.26
CA HIS A 442 36.26 -15.53 -3.08
C HIS A 442 36.96 -16.89 -3.08
N LYS A 443 37.27 -17.45 -1.90
CA LYS A 443 37.92 -18.78 -1.79
C LYS A 443 37.12 -19.88 -2.49
N LYS A 444 35.79 -19.83 -2.39
CA LYS A 444 34.93 -20.81 -3.05
C LYS A 444 34.93 -20.65 -4.57
N ALA A 445 34.86 -19.40 -5.05
CA ALA A 445 34.91 -19.09 -6.47
C ALA A 445 36.26 -19.43 -7.10
N GLU A 446 37.37 -19.16 -6.40
CA GLU A 446 38.73 -19.55 -6.80
C GLU A 446 38.82 -21.07 -6.95
N SER A 447 38.37 -21.84 -5.95
CA SER A 447 38.34 -23.31 -6.03
C SER A 447 37.51 -23.84 -7.21
N ILE A 448 36.36 -23.22 -7.49
CA ILE A 448 35.51 -23.57 -8.66
C ILE A 448 36.24 -23.25 -9.96
N ASN A 449 36.88 -22.09 -10.05
CA ASN A 449 37.61 -21.65 -11.24
C ASN A 449 38.85 -22.52 -11.52
N ASP A 450 39.60 -22.89 -10.49
CA ASP A 450 40.76 -23.77 -10.61
C ASP A 450 40.35 -25.17 -11.08
N ARG A 451 39.29 -25.74 -10.50
CA ARG A 451 38.73 -27.03 -10.96
C ARG A 451 38.22 -26.95 -12.39
N ARG A 452 37.56 -25.85 -12.77
CA ARG A 452 37.11 -25.61 -14.14
C ARG A 452 38.28 -25.62 -15.12
N ASN A 453 39.35 -24.88 -14.83
CA ASN A 453 40.53 -24.81 -15.69
C ASN A 453 41.22 -26.17 -15.77
N ALA A 454 41.42 -26.85 -14.64
CA ALA A 454 42.04 -28.18 -14.60
C ALA A 454 41.24 -29.23 -15.39
N ASN A 455 39.90 -29.23 -15.30
CA ASN A 455 39.06 -30.12 -16.09
C ASN A 455 39.17 -29.81 -17.59
N ARG A 456 39.17 -28.53 -17.94
CA ARG A 456 39.30 -28.08 -19.32
C ARG A 456 40.63 -28.51 -19.93
N ASP A 457 41.73 -28.32 -19.20
CA ASP A 457 43.06 -28.73 -19.65
C ASP A 457 43.16 -30.24 -19.79
N LYS A 458 42.67 -31.02 -18.81
CA LYS A 458 42.63 -32.48 -18.90
C LYS A 458 41.80 -32.98 -20.08
N ALA A 459 40.65 -32.35 -20.35
CA ALA A 459 39.79 -32.71 -21.45
C ALA A 459 40.46 -32.47 -22.81
N MET A 460 41.18 -31.35 -22.97
CA MET A 460 41.96 -31.08 -24.19
C MET A 460 43.12 -32.05 -24.35
N GLN A 461 43.89 -32.30 -23.29
CA GLN A 461 45.00 -33.27 -23.31
C GLN A 461 44.52 -34.68 -23.68
N TYR A 462 43.35 -35.11 -23.17
CA TYR A 462 42.78 -36.41 -23.53
C TYR A 462 42.33 -36.45 -24.99
N MET A 463 41.79 -35.35 -25.53
CA MET A 463 41.45 -35.25 -26.95
C MET A 463 42.69 -35.38 -27.85
N ASP A 464 43.78 -34.71 -27.49
CA ASP A 464 45.03 -34.80 -28.24
C ASP A 464 45.59 -36.23 -28.19
N LYS A 465 45.62 -36.86 -27.01
CA LYS A 465 45.98 -38.28 -26.88
C LYS A 465 45.12 -39.21 -27.76
N LEU A 466 43.80 -38.98 -27.82
CA LEU A 466 42.92 -39.80 -28.65
C LEU A 466 43.20 -39.61 -30.15
N LYS A 467 43.49 -38.38 -30.60
CA LYS A 467 43.92 -38.12 -31.99
C LYS A 467 45.25 -38.81 -32.30
N ASP A 468 46.17 -38.82 -31.35
CA ASP A 468 47.46 -39.49 -31.49
C ASP A 468 47.28 -41.01 -31.64
N GLN A 469 46.40 -41.59 -30.82
CA GLN A 469 46.04 -43.00 -30.93
C GLN A 469 45.30 -43.32 -32.23
N LEU A 470 44.44 -42.42 -32.72
CA LEU A 470 43.78 -42.57 -34.01
C LEU A 470 44.81 -42.65 -35.14
N GLN A 471 45.75 -41.71 -35.19
CA GLN A 471 46.83 -41.71 -36.20
C GLN A 471 47.67 -42.99 -36.14
N LEU A 472 48.01 -43.45 -34.93
CA LEU A 472 48.74 -44.72 -34.74
C LEU A 472 47.94 -45.91 -35.27
N HIS A 473 46.66 -46.04 -34.93
CA HIS A 473 45.83 -47.17 -35.37
C HIS A 473 45.52 -47.12 -36.87
N GLN A 474 45.41 -45.94 -37.48
CA GLN A 474 45.33 -45.79 -38.94
C GLN A 474 46.60 -46.31 -39.61
N PHE A 475 47.77 -45.92 -39.09
CA PHE A 475 49.06 -46.39 -39.58
C PHE A 475 49.22 -47.91 -39.42
N LEU A 476 48.84 -48.47 -38.27
CA LEU A 476 48.91 -49.92 -38.02
C LEU A 476 47.98 -50.69 -38.97
N GLN A 477 46.78 -50.17 -39.24
CA GLN A 477 45.88 -50.74 -40.22
C GLN A 477 46.46 -50.67 -41.64
N ASP A 478 47.05 -49.54 -42.04
CA ASP A 478 47.72 -49.42 -43.36
C ASP A 478 48.85 -50.44 -43.51
N CYS A 479 49.62 -50.68 -42.44
CA CYS A 479 50.66 -51.71 -42.40
C CYS A 479 50.09 -53.12 -42.52
N GLU A 480 49.00 -53.42 -41.81
CA GLU A 480 48.33 -54.72 -41.85
C GLU A 480 47.72 -54.98 -43.23
N GLU A 481 47.01 -54.01 -43.81
CA GLU A 481 46.42 -54.12 -45.15
C GLU A 481 47.50 -54.33 -46.24
N LEU A 482 48.63 -53.61 -46.16
CA LEU A 482 49.73 -53.86 -47.09
C LEU A 482 50.41 -55.21 -46.80
N GLY A 483 50.57 -55.59 -45.54
CA GLY A 483 51.16 -56.88 -45.15
C GLY A 483 50.35 -58.07 -45.64
N GLU A 484 49.02 -58.03 -45.47
CA GLU A 484 48.10 -59.04 -46.01
C GLU A 484 48.20 -59.13 -47.54
N TRP A 485 48.24 -57.98 -48.22
CA TRP A 485 48.43 -57.94 -49.67
C TRP A 485 49.79 -58.53 -50.08
N VAL A 486 50.88 -58.15 -49.41
CA VAL A 486 52.23 -58.70 -49.67
C VAL A 486 52.22 -60.21 -49.48
N GLN A 487 51.60 -60.70 -48.42
CA GLN A 487 51.52 -62.12 -48.11
C GLN A 487 50.69 -62.89 -49.17
N GLU A 488 49.54 -62.36 -49.59
CA GLU A 488 48.72 -62.94 -50.67
C GLU A 488 49.52 -63.03 -51.98
N LYS A 489 50.22 -61.96 -52.34
CA LYS A 489 51.06 -61.90 -53.52
C LYS A 489 52.26 -62.81 -53.41
N HIS A 490 52.85 -62.94 -52.23
CA HIS A 490 53.99 -63.83 -51.99
C HIS A 490 53.60 -65.30 -52.20
N ILE A 491 52.42 -65.72 -51.71
CA ILE A 491 51.87 -67.05 -51.98
C ILE A 491 51.67 -67.25 -53.49
N THR A 492 51.13 -66.24 -54.19
CA THR A 492 50.95 -66.29 -55.65
C THR A 492 52.28 -66.38 -56.41
N ALA A 493 53.31 -65.67 -55.93
CA ALA A 493 54.66 -65.72 -56.48
C ALA A 493 55.27 -67.11 -56.27
N GLN A 494 55.02 -67.78 -55.14
CA GLN A 494 55.52 -69.13 -54.86
C GLN A 494 54.84 -70.24 -55.67
N ASP A 495 53.69 -69.99 -56.30
CA ASP A 495 53.00 -71.02 -57.09
C ASP A 495 53.89 -71.55 -58.23
N GLU A 496 54.20 -72.86 -58.18
CA GLU A 496 55.03 -73.59 -59.14
C GLU A 496 54.29 -74.17 -60.36
N THR A 497 52.99 -73.89 -60.52
CA THR A 497 52.20 -74.35 -61.69
C THR A 497 52.72 -73.81 -63.04
N TYR A 498 53.76 -72.98 -63.05
CA TYR A 498 54.46 -72.54 -64.25
C TYR A 498 55.20 -73.66 -65.02
N ARG A 499 55.53 -74.80 -64.40
CA ARG A 499 56.29 -75.91 -65.03
C ARG A 499 55.57 -76.69 -66.14
N SER A 500 54.33 -76.34 -66.51
CA SER A 500 53.62 -76.97 -67.64
C SER A 500 54.01 -76.34 -68.98
N ALA A 501 54.68 -77.12 -69.84
CA ALA A 501 55.29 -76.70 -71.10
C ALA A 501 54.33 -76.12 -72.16
N LYS A 502 53.01 -76.36 -72.06
CA LYS A 502 52.04 -76.00 -73.12
C LYS A 502 51.58 -74.52 -73.13
N THR A 503 51.91 -73.70 -72.12
CA THR A 503 51.37 -72.33 -71.98
C THR A 503 52.39 -71.29 -71.48
N VAL A 504 53.69 -71.54 -71.66
CA VAL A 504 54.79 -70.77 -71.05
C VAL A 504 54.79 -69.28 -71.42
N HIS A 505 54.59 -68.94 -72.71
CA HIS A 505 54.54 -67.54 -73.17
C HIS A 505 53.42 -66.73 -72.49
N SER A 506 52.21 -67.27 -72.40
CA SER A 506 51.08 -66.60 -71.73
C SER A 506 51.30 -66.38 -70.22
N LYS A 507 52.13 -67.22 -69.60
CA LYS A 507 52.48 -67.12 -68.18
C LYS A 507 53.58 -66.08 -67.96
N TRP A 508 54.53 -65.97 -68.88
CA TRP A 508 55.55 -64.92 -68.91
C TRP A 508 54.91 -63.52 -69.01
N THR A 509 54.00 -63.30 -69.97
CA THR A 509 53.31 -61.99 -70.11
C THR A 509 52.49 -61.62 -68.88
N ARG A 510 51.78 -62.61 -68.27
CA ARG A 510 51.06 -62.39 -67.01
C ARG A 510 52.00 -62.09 -65.84
N HIS A 511 53.16 -62.71 -65.80
CA HIS A 511 54.17 -62.45 -64.79
C HIS A 511 54.74 -61.03 -64.92
N GLN A 512 54.99 -60.54 -66.14
CA GLN A 512 55.40 -59.15 -66.37
C GLN A 512 54.36 -58.14 -65.87
N ALA A 513 53.06 -58.44 -66.03
CA ALA A 513 51.99 -57.62 -65.47
C ALA A 513 51.97 -57.67 -63.92
N PHE A 514 52.27 -58.83 -63.34
CA PHE A 514 52.39 -59.02 -61.89
C PHE A 514 53.60 -58.27 -61.30
N GLU A 515 54.75 -58.28 -61.99
CA GLU A 515 55.93 -57.47 -61.61
C GLU A 515 55.61 -55.97 -61.64
N ALA A 516 54.85 -55.50 -62.65
CA ALA A 516 54.40 -54.11 -62.71
C ALA A 516 53.44 -53.75 -61.55
N GLU A 517 52.56 -54.69 -61.14
CA GLU A 517 51.68 -54.53 -59.97
C GLU A 517 52.48 -54.40 -58.67
N ILE A 518 53.52 -55.24 -58.48
CA ILE A 518 54.42 -55.15 -57.32
C ILE A 518 55.20 -53.84 -57.32
N ALA A 519 55.77 -53.45 -58.46
CA ALA A 519 56.49 -52.19 -58.60
C ALA A 519 55.61 -50.98 -58.24
N SER A 520 54.34 -50.96 -58.65
CA SER A 520 53.40 -49.90 -58.28
C SER A 520 53.04 -49.88 -56.80
N ASN A 521 53.04 -51.04 -56.12
CA ASN A 521 52.77 -51.11 -54.67
C ASN A 521 54.01 -50.80 -53.82
N LYS A 522 55.20 -50.79 -54.42
CA LYS A 522 56.42 -50.30 -53.77
C LYS A 522 56.30 -48.83 -53.36
N ASP A 523 55.58 -48.03 -54.16
CA ASP A 523 55.24 -46.65 -53.81
C ASP A 523 54.29 -46.55 -52.60
N ARG A 524 53.44 -47.58 -52.37
CA ARG A 524 52.61 -47.67 -51.16
C ARG A 524 53.48 -47.98 -49.94
N LEU A 525 54.43 -48.91 -50.05
CA LEU A 525 55.41 -49.18 -48.98
C LEU A 525 56.21 -47.93 -48.62
N PHE A 526 56.74 -47.22 -49.62
CA PHE A 526 57.51 -45.99 -49.39
C PHE A 526 56.68 -44.92 -48.67
N ARG A 527 55.40 -44.75 -49.05
CA ARG A 527 54.50 -43.82 -48.35
C ARG A 527 54.25 -44.22 -46.90
N ILE A 528 54.08 -45.52 -46.63
CA ILE A 528 53.93 -46.03 -45.25
C ILE A 528 55.21 -45.81 -44.44
N GLN A 529 56.39 -46.04 -45.03
CA GLN A 529 57.68 -45.73 -44.40
C GLN A 529 57.85 -44.24 -44.11
N GLN A 530 57.49 -43.37 -45.06
CA GLN A 530 57.50 -41.93 -44.85
C GLN A 530 56.52 -41.51 -43.74
N ALA A 531 55.32 -42.06 -43.72
CA ALA A 531 54.34 -41.80 -42.67
C ALA A 531 54.84 -42.26 -41.29
N ALA A 532 55.55 -43.39 -41.22
CA ALA A 532 56.22 -43.85 -40.00
C ALA A 532 57.31 -42.87 -39.54
N ASP A 533 58.19 -42.43 -40.44
CA ASP A 533 59.24 -41.46 -40.12
C ASP A 533 58.65 -40.14 -39.62
N GLU A 534 57.56 -39.67 -40.24
CA GLU A 534 56.83 -38.46 -39.82
C GLU A 534 56.19 -38.66 -38.44
N LEU A 535 55.51 -39.78 -38.19
CA LEU A 535 54.89 -40.09 -36.91
C LEU A 535 55.91 -40.24 -35.78
N ILE A 536 57.04 -40.92 -36.02
CA ILE A 536 58.13 -41.08 -35.04
C ILE A 536 58.80 -39.73 -34.76
N LYS A 537 58.97 -38.89 -35.79
CA LYS A 537 59.55 -37.56 -35.62
C LYS A 537 58.66 -36.66 -34.77
N GLU A 538 57.34 -36.74 -34.96
CA GLU A 538 56.39 -35.99 -34.14
C GLU A 538 56.28 -36.59 -32.72
N LYS A 539 56.32 -37.92 -32.61
CA LYS A 539 56.08 -38.67 -31.37
C LYS A 539 57.10 -39.81 -31.20
N PRO A 540 58.29 -39.49 -30.65
CA PRO A 540 59.37 -40.47 -30.49
C PRO A 540 58.99 -41.68 -29.64
N GLU A 541 58.05 -41.53 -28.71
CA GLU A 541 57.53 -42.59 -27.85
C GLU A 541 56.82 -43.72 -28.62
N LEU A 542 56.36 -43.46 -29.85
CA LEU A 542 55.71 -44.48 -30.70
C LEU A 542 56.72 -45.37 -31.45
N SER A 543 58.01 -45.02 -31.42
CA SER A 543 59.08 -45.74 -32.13
C SER A 543 59.12 -47.23 -31.80
N GLU A 544 58.95 -47.58 -30.51
CA GLU A 544 58.98 -48.97 -30.04
C GLU A 544 57.85 -49.83 -30.64
N LEU A 545 56.77 -49.20 -31.10
CA LEU A 545 55.63 -49.88 -31.73
C LEU A 545 55.71 -49.85 -33.26
N ILE A 546 56.18 -48.74 -33.85
CA ILE A 546 56.18 -48.49 -35.29
C ILE A 546 57.35 -49.18 -35.99
N GLU A 547 58.57 -49.08 -35.46
CA GLU A 547 59.79 -49.59 -36.12
C GLU A 547 59.74 -51.11 -36.39
N PRO A 548 59.29 -51.97 -35.44
CA PRO A 548 59.17 -53.40 -35.71
C PRO A 548 58.21 -53.70 -36.86
N LYS A 549 57.12 -52.93 -36.98
CA LYS A 549 56.10 -53.12 -38.02
C LYS A 549 56.61 -52.72 -39.40
N ILE A 550 57.30 -51.60 -39.50
CA ILE A 550 57.94 -51.19 -40.76
C ILE A 550 59.03 -52.16 -41.18
N SER A 551 59.87 -52.61 -40.24
CA SER A 551 60.93 -53.57 -40.54
C SER A 551 60.36 -54.91 -41.02
N GLU A 552 59.32 -55.41 -40.36
CA GLU A 552 58.62 -56.64 -40.74
C GLU A 552 58.02 -56.51 -42.14
N LEU A 553 57.28 -55.42 -42.40
CA LEU A 553 56.63 -55.17 -43.68
C LEU A 553 57.64 -55.00 -44.82
N GLY A 554 58.73 -54.26 -44.57
CA GLY A 554 59.83 -54.09 -45.53
C GLY A 554 60.49 -55.41 -45.88
N GLN A 555 60.76 -56.25 -44.88
CA GLN A 555 61.33 -57.58 -45.10
C GLN A 555 60.39 -58.48 -45.91
N GLN A 556 59.10 -58.51 -45.59
CA GLN A 556 58.10 -59.27 -46.35
C GLN A 556 58.04 -58.81 -47.82
N PHE A 557 58.13 -57.51 -48.06
CA PHE A 557 58.13 -56.95 -49.41
C PHE A 557 59.40 -57.31 -50.19
N ASP A 558 60.58 -57.23 -49.56
CA ASP A 558 61.86 -57.64 -50.17
C ASP A 558 61.85 -59.13 -50.52
N ASP A 559 61.29 -59.98 -49.66
CA ASP A 559 61.12 -61.41 -49.91
C ASP A 559 60.15 -61.69 -51.08
N LEU A 560 59.07 -60.91 -51.21
CA LEU A 560 58.16 -60.92 -52.36
C LEU A 560 58.88 -60.51 -53.66
N GLU A 561 59.66 -59.43 -53.65
CA GLU A 561 60.42 -58.98 -54.81
C GLU A 561 61.43 -60.03 -55.25
N ARG A 562 62.19 -60.61 -54.31
CA ARG A 562 63.15 -61.69 -54.60
C ARG A 562 62.46 -62.91 -55.20
N THR A 563 61.39 -63.39 -54.56
CA THR A 563 60.65 -64.58 -55.02
C THR A 563 60.04 -64.36 -56.41
N THR A 564 59.50 -63.16 -56.65
CA THR A 564 58.94 -62.78 -57.95
C THR A 564 60.04 -62.75 -59.02
N LYS A 565 61.17 -62.10 -58.74
CA LYS A 565 62.31 -62.04 -59.66
C LYS A 565 62.87 -63.42 -60.00
N ASP A 566 63.06 -64.28 -59.00
CA ASP A 566 63.54 -65.65 -59.21
C ASP A 566 62.57 -66.47 -60.10
N LYS A 567 61.26 -66.29 -59.91
CA LYS A 567 60.23 -66.89 -60.77
C LYS A 567 60.26 -66.30 -62.18
N GLY A 568 60.50 -65.00 -62.31
CA GLY A 568 60.70 -64.31 -63.57
C GLY A 568 61.88 -64.90 -64.34
N GLU A 569 63.07 -64.96 -63.75
CA GLU A 569 64.26 -65.53 -64.39
C GLU A 569 64.02 -66.96 -64.89
N ARG A 570 63.38 -67.81 -64.08
CA ARG A 570 63.02 -69.19 -64.47
C ARG A 570 62.00 -69.25 -65.61
N LEU A 571 60.97 -68.39 -65.58
CA LEU A 571 59.98 -68.31 -66.66
C LEU A 571 60.58 -67.74 -67.94
N PHE A 572 61.50 -66.78 -67.84
CA PHE A 572 62.22 -66.22 -68.97
C PHE A 572 63.05 -67.28 -69.66
N ASP A 573 63.84 -68.04 -68.89
CA ASP A 573 64.67 -69.13 -69.42
C ASP A 573 63.82 -70.23 -70.08
N ALA A 574 62.74 -70.66 -69.41
CA ALA A 574 61.81 -71.65 -69.97
C ALA A 574 61.07 -71.13 -71.22
N ASN A 575 60.67 -69.86 -71.24
CA ASN A 575 60.04 -69.23 -72.40
C ASN A 575 61.04 -69.10 -73.56
N ARG A 576 62.29 -68.75 -73.27
CA ARG A 576 63.38 -68.68 -74.26
C ARG A 576 63.67 -70.04 -74.87
N GLU A 577 63.69 -71.11 -74.08
CA GLU A 577 63.84 -72.48 -74.57
C GLU A 577 62.69 -72.87 -75.50
N VAL A 578 61.43 -72.59 -75.12
CA VAL A 578 60.26 -72.85 -75.98
C VAL A 578 60.30 -72.03 -77.27
N LEU A 579 60.69 -70.75 -77.20
CA LEU A 579 60.87 -69.91 -78.39
C LEU A 579 61.97 -70.44 -79.31
N LEU A 580 63.10 -70.92 -78.76
CA LEU A 580 64.16 -71.55 -79.53
C LEU A 580 63.69 -72.86 -80.16
N HIS A 581 62.99 -73.73 -79.43
CA HIS A 581 62.41 -74.95 -79.98
C HIS A 581 61.36 -74.66 -81.05
N GLN A 582 60.47 -73.69 -80.85
CA GLN A 582 59.51 -73.27 -81.89
C GLN A 582 60.25 -72.74 -83.13
N THR A 583 61.32 -71.97 -82.95
CA THR A 583 62.14 -71.47 -84.06
C THR A 583 62.84 -72.63 -84.78
N CYS A 584 63.35 -73.63 -84.04
CA CYS A 584 63.94 -74.84 -84.62
C CYS A 584 62.91 -75.70 -85.32
N ASP A 585 61.72 -75.92 -84.76
CA ASP A 585 60.61 -76.65 -85.37
C ASP A 585 60.08 -75.93 -86.62
N ASP A 586 60.02 -74.60 -86.60
CA ASP A 586 59.69 -73.77 -87.76
C ASP A 586 60.77 -73.90 -88.85
N ILE A 587 62.05 -73.93 -88.46
CA ILE A 587 63.19 -74.18 -89.36
C ILE A 587 63.18 -75.63 -89.89
N ASP A 588 62.89 -76.64 -89.07
CA ASP A 588 62.82 -78.06 -89.45
C ASP A 588 61.62 -78.32 -90.35
N SER A 589 60.45 -77.72 -90.07
CA SER A 589 59.28 -77.75 -90.94
C SER A 589 59.60 -77.10 -92.29
N TRP A 590 60.28 -75.95 -92.27
CA TRP A 590 60.78 -75.27 -93.47
C TRP A 590 61.83 -76.12 -94.22
N MET A 591 62.75 -76.79 -93.53
CA MET A 591 63.75 -77.67 -94.12
C MET A 591 63.13 -78.93 -94.71
N ASN A 592 62.18 -79.58 -94.03
CA ASN A 592 61.46 -80.75 -94.55
C ASN A 592 60.62 -80.41 -95.79
N GLU A 593 59.99 -79.23 -95.82
CA GLU A 593 59.27 -78.74 -96.99
C GLU A 593 60.23 -78.48 -98.17
N LEU A 594 61.41 -77.92 -97.89
CA LEU A 594 62.48 -77.77 -98.89
C LEU A 594 63.06 -79.12 -99.35
N GLU A 595 63.25 -80.07 -98.45
CA GLU A 595 63.77 -81.41 -98.75
C GLU A 595 62.81 -82.18 -99.66
N LYS A 596 61.50 -82.14 -99.36
CA LYS A 596 60.46 -82.67 -100.27
C LYS A 596 60.45 -82.00 -101.65
N GLN A 597 60.79 -80.71 -101.72
CA GLN A 597 60.91 -80.02 -103.01
C GLN A 597 62.17 -80.44 -103.79
N ILE A 598 63.24 -80.86 -103.11
CA ILE A 598 64.53 -81.27 -103.71
C ILE A 598 64.55 -82.76 -104.07
N GLU A 599 63.97 -83.64 -103.24
CA GLU A 599 63.84 -85.08 -103.49
C GLU A 599 62.77 -85.44 -104.53
N SER A 600 62.08 -84.44 -105.07
CA SER A 600 61.14 -84.66 -106.16
C SER A 600 61.88 -85.24 -107.37
N GLU A 601 61.73 -86.55 -107.60
CA GLU A 601 62.23 -87.26 -108.80
C GLU A 601 61.48 -86.85 -110.08
N ASP A 602 60.54 -85.90 -109.99
CA ASP A 602 59.84 -85.35 -111.13
C ASP A 602 60.82 -84.51 -111.96
N THR A 603 61.42 -85.13 -112.97
CA THR A 603 62.29 -84.45 -113.93
C THR A 603 61.51 -83.68 -114.99
N GLY A 604 60.18 -83.65 -114.92
CA GLY A 604 59.31 -83.07 -115.95
C GLY A 604 59.29 -83.91 -117.24
N ASN A 605 58.14 -83.99 -117.89
CA ASN A 605 57.93 -84.76 -119.12
C ASN A 605 57.97 -83.89 -120.39
N ASP A 606 58.11 -82.57 -120.23
CA ASP A 606 58.21 -81.61 -121.34
C ASP A 606 59.03 -80.37 -120.97
N LEU A 607 59.44 -79.59 -121.98
CA LEU A 607 60.31 -78.40 -121.80
C LEU A 607 59.68 -77.33 -120.89
N ALA A 608 58.34 -77.27 -120.80
CA ALA A 608 57.63 -76.32 -119.96
C ALA A 608 57.68 -76.74 -118.47
N SER A 609 57.42 -78.01 -118.18
CA SER A 609 57.54 -78.57 -116.82
C SER A 609 58.99 -78.54 -116.33
N VAL A 610 59.96 -78.88 -117.20
CA VAL A 610 61.41 -78.77 -116.88
C VAL A 610 61.80 -77.33 -116.54
N ASN A 611 61.37 -76.32 -117.32
CA ASN A 611 61.70 -74.92 -117.02
C ASN A 611 61.05 -74.40 -115.73
N ILE A 612 59.82 -74.83 -115.40
CA ILE A 612 59.15 -74.49 -114.14
C ILE A 612 59.88 -75.15 -112.96
N LEU A 613 60.25 -76.43 -113.09
CA LEU A 613 61.04 -77.16 -112.09
C LEU A 613 62.42 -76.52 -111.90
N MET A 614 63.09 -76.15 -112.98
CA MET A 614 64.40 -75.48 -112.94
C MET A 614 64.29 -74.08 -112.30
N GLN A 615 63.22 -73.33 -112.57
CA GLN A 615 62.97 -72.04 -111.94
C GLN A 615 62.62 -72.19 -110.44
N LYS A 616 61.84 -73.20 -110.05
CA LYS A 616 61.60 -73.56 -108.64
C LYS A 616 62.89 -73.97 -107.93
N GLN A 617 63.73 -74.77 -108.57
CA GLN A 617 65.00 -75.23 -108.02
C GLN A 617 66.01 -74.09 -107.87
N GLN A 618 65.98 -73.11 -108.78
CA GLN A 618 66.79 -71.91 -108.69
C GLN A 618 66.31 -70.96 -107.57
N VAL A 619 65.00 -70.82 -107.37
CA VAL A 619 64.43 -70.07 -106.23
C VAL A 619 64.71 -70.77 -104.89
N GLY A 620 64.55 -72.09 -104.81
CA GLY A 620 64.86 -72.88 -103.60
C GLY A 620 66.34 -72.79 -103.23
N SER A 621 67.25 -72.91 -104.19
CA SER A 621 68.70 -72.76 -103.95
C SER A 621 69.09 -71.35 -103.48
N SER A 622 68.39 -70.33 -103.99
CA SER A 622 68.58 -68.93 -103.57
C SER A 622 68.07 -68.67 -102.15
N GLN A 623 67.00 -69.35 -101.74
CA GLN A 623 66.46 -69.24 -100.39
C GLN A 623 67.35 -69.96 -99.38
N VAL A 624 67.77 -71.20 -99.66
CA VAL A 624 68.70 -71.98 -98.80
C VAL A 624 69.96 -71.20 -98.45
N THR A 625 70.55 -70.48 -99.41
CA THR A 625 71.77 -69.68 -99.19
C THR A 625 71.54 -68.45 -98.32
N ASN A 626 70.37 -67.83 -98.38
CA ASN A 626 70.07 -66.63 -97.59
C ASN A 626 69.61 -66.94 -96.16
N THR A 627 68.78 -67.97 -95.94
CA THR A 627 68.28 -68.28 -94.59
C THR A 627 69.30 -69.00 -93.71
N LEU A 628 70.10 -69.93 -94.24
CA LEU A 628 71.19 -70.55 -93.47
C LEU A 628 72.32 -69.55 -93.17
N GLY A 629 72.54 -68.56 -94.03
CA GLY A 629 73.49 -67.47 -93.79
C GLY A 629 73.06 -66.52 -92.67
N LEU A 630 71.76 -66.39 -92.42
CA LEU A 630 71.19 -65.54 -91.36
C LEU A 630 70.92 -66.29 -90.05
N ALA A 631 70.74 -67.61 -90.06
CA ALA A 631 70.47 -68.42 -88.86
C ALA A 631 71.73 -68.86 -88.10
N LEU A 632 72.91 -68.78 -88.73
CA LEU A 632 74.20 -69.18 -88.15
C LEU A 632 75.09 -67.99 -87.71
N GLY A 633 74.59 -66.75 -87.82
CA GLY A 633 75.21 -65.53 -87.31
C GLY A 633 74.34 -64.90 -86.24
#